data_AF-A0A2H9M8C0-F1
#
_entry.id   AF-A0A2H9M8C0-F1
#
_cell.length_a   1.000
_cell.length_b   1.000
_cell.length_c   1.000
_cell.angle_alpha   90.00
_cell.angle_beta   90.00
_cell.angle_gamma   90.00
#
_symmetry.space_group_name_H-M   'P 1'
#
loop_
_entity.id
_entity.type
_entity.pdbx_description
1 polymer ?
#
loop_
_entity_poly.entity_id
_entity_poly.type
_entity_poly.pdbx_seq_one_letter_code
_entity_poly.pdbx_strand_id
1 'polypeptide(L)' 'MLGLTALPAAANKDVIVDKVWVRESVPGQTAATLQLNLSVISAARLLGVSSPLAESGEIARVEHRGGRMQTRPLSSLKL' A
#
# COMPACT_ATOMS: atom_id res chain seq x y z
N MET A 1 22.59 -18.51 -2.53
CA MET A 1 22.95 -17.08 -2.60
C MET A 1 21.83 -16.36 -3.33
N LEU A 2 20.81 -15.88 -2.61
CA LEU A 2 19.68 -15.15 -3.21
C LEU A 2 19.80 -13.69 -2.77
N GLY A 3 20.33 -12.86 -3.67
CA GLY A 3 20.40 -11.42 -3.49
C GLY A 3 19.01 -10.81 -3.65
N LEU A 4 18.52 -10.18 -2.59
CA LEU A 4 17.31 -9.36 -2.62
C LEU A 4 17.64 -8.08 -3.41
N THR A 5 17.36 -8.08 -4.71
CA THR A 5 17.41 -6.86 -5.53
C THR A 5 16.18 -6.02 -5.20
N ALA A 6 16.31 -5.17 -4.17
CA ALA A 6 15.40 -4.06 -3.98
C ALA A 6 15.54 -3.14 -5.21
N LEU A 7 14.57 -3.19 -6.13
CA LEU A 7 14.42 -2.17 -7.16
C LEU A 7 14.39 -0.82 -6.43
N PRO A 8 15.24 0.15 -6.80
CA PRO A 8 15.12 1.49 -6.25
C PRO A 8 13.75 2.00 -6.69
N ALA A 9 12.79 2.02 -5.75
CA ALA A 9 11.56 2.76 -5.94
C ALA A 9 12.00 4.17 -6.29
N ALA A 10 11.63 4.65 -7.48
CA ALA A 10 11.91 6.00 -7.91
C ALA A 10 11.27 6.93 -6.88
N ALA A 11 12.07 7.36 -5.90
CA ALA A 11 11.68 8.34 -4.92
C ALA A 11 11.65 9.68 -5.67
N ASN A 12 10.52 9.94 -6.33
CA ASN A 12 10.17 11.32 -6.64
C ASN A 12 10.30 12.08 -5.33
N LYS A 13 11.17 13.10 -5.29
CA LYS A 13 11.37 13.93 -4.08
C LYS A 13 10.06 14.55 -3.57
N ASP A 14 9.06 14.56 -4.44
CA ASP A 14 7.71 15.00 -4.19
C ASP A 14 6.83 13.99 -3.45
N VAL A 15 7.27 12.74 -3.23
CA VAL A 15 6.50 11.70 -2.54
C VAL A 15 7.27 11.23 -1.31
N ILE A 16 6.74 11.55 -0.14
CA ILE A 16 7.30 11.19 1.16
C ILE A 16 6.50 10.01 1.71
N VAL A 17 7.20 8.91 1.99
CA VAL A 17 6.64 7.70 2.60
C VAL A 17 7.15 7.63 4.03
N ASP A 18 6.26 7.56 5.03
CA ASP A 18 6.63 7.42 6.43
C ASP A 18 5.81 6.34 7.15
N LYS A 19 6.32 5.92 8.32
CA LYS A 19 5.65 5.00 9.26
C LYS A 19 5.09 3.74 8.60
N VAL A 20 5.87 3.16 7.68
CA VAL A 20 5.49 1.93 6.98
C VAL A 20 5.47 0.75 7.95
N TRP A 21 4.37 0.02 7.99
CA TRP A 21 4.24 -1.21 8.75
C TRP A 21 3.32 -2.21 8.04
N VAL A 22 3.62 -3.50 8.22
CA VAL A 22 2.83 -4.59 7.69
C VAL A 22 2.19 -5.35 8.84
N ARG A 23 0.91 -5.64 8.73
CA ARG A 23 0.23 -6.60 9.59
C ARG A 23 0.50 -8.00 9.05
N GLU A 24 1.01 -8.87 9.91
CA GLU A 24 1.11 -10.30 9.60
C GLU A 24 -0.28 -10.89 9.30
N SER A 25 -0.35 -11.76 8.31
CA SER A 25 -1.58 -12.49 8.03
C SER A 25 -1.85 -13.52 9.12
N VAL A 26 -3.11 -13.69 9.51
CA VAL A 26 -3.49 -14.76 10.43
C VAL A 26 -3.45 -16.11 9.73
N PRO A 27 -3.32 -17.24 10.46
CA PRO A 27 -3.37 -18.57 9.85
C PRO A 27 -4.60 -18.74 8.96
N GLY A 28 -4.38 -19.17 7.71
CA GLY A 28 -5.44 -19.33 6.70
C GLY A 28 -5.73 -18.08 5.86
N GLN A 29 -5.15 -16.91 6.16
CA GLN A 29 -5.14 -15.75 5.26
C GLN A 29 -3.90 -15.76 4.36
N THR A 30 -4.14 -15.61 3.06
CA THR A 30 -3.10 -15.47 2.03
C THR A 30 -2.79 -14.01 1.70
N ALA A 31 -3.50 -13.06 2.33
CA ALA A 31 -3.32 -11.63 2.15
C ALA A 31 -2.82 -10.96 3.43
N ALA A 32 -1.89 -10.02 3.29
CA ALA A 32 -1.38 -9.17 4.36
C ALA A 32 -1.75 -7.70 4.10
N THR A 33 -1.87 -6.91 5.16
CA THR A 33 -2.19 -5.47 5.03
C THR A 33 -0.95 -4.62 5.29
N LEU A 34 -0.56 -3.82 4.30
CA LEU A 34 0.44 -2.77 4.43
C LEU A 34 -0.25 -1.45 4.79
N GLN A 35 0.28 -0.75 5.80
CA GLN A 35 -0.12 0.60 6.15
C GLN A 35 1.11 1.50 6.16
N LEU A 36 0.95 2.71 5.62
CA LEU A 36 1.97 3.73 5.52
C LEU A 36 1.27 5.08 5.45
N ASN A 37 1.97 6.17 5.78
CA ASN A 37 1.49 7.48 5.32
C ASN A 37 2.28 7.92 4.09
N LEU A 38 1.53 8.56 3.21
CA LEU A 38 2.00 9.04 1.93
C LEU A 38 1.68 10.53 1.88
N SER A 39 2.71 11.35 1.83
CA SER A 39 2.59 12.81 1.68
C SER A 39 3.16 13.22 0.33
N VAL A 40 2.49 14.13 -0.35
CA VAL A 40 2.95 14.60 -1.67
C VAL A 40 3.14 16.12 -1.70
N ILE A 41 4.21 16.58 -2.34
CA ILE A 41 4.54 18.00 -2.54
C ILE A 41 3.80 18.55 -3.76
N SER A 42 3.61 17.72 -4.78
CA SER A 42 2.90 18.02 -6.02
C SER A 42 1.75 17.05 -6.23
N ALA A 43 0.68 17.50 -6.91
CA ALA A 43 -0.50 16.67 -7.16
C ALA A 43 -0.13 15.33 -7.82
N ALA A 44 -0.47 14.23 -7.16
CA ALA A 44 -0.10 12.90 -7.61
C ALA A 44 -1.28 11.92 -7.53
N ARG A 45 -1.08 10.75 -8.12
CA ARG A 45 -2.06 9.67 -8.07
C ARG A 45 -1.35 8.34 -7.83
N LEU A 46 -1.75 7.63 -6.80
CA LEU A 46 -1.37 6.26 -6.56
C LEU A 46 -2.16 5.34 -7.51
N LEU A 47 -1.45 4.63 -8.38
CA LEU A 47 -2.03 3.77 -9.41
C LEU A 47 -1.99 2.28 -9.05
N GLY A 48 -1.07 1.88 -8.17
CA GLY A 48 -0.89 0.48 -7.79
C GLY A 48 0.27 0.31 -6.81
N VAL A 49 0.44 -0.92 -6.34
CA VAL A 49 1.51 -1.32 -5.41
C VAL A 49 2.10 -2.63 -5.93
N SER A 50 3.43 -2.77 -5.86
CA SER A 50 4.15 -3.99 -6.20
C SER A 50 5.12 -4.34 -5.07
N SER A 51 5.26 -5.63 -4.78
CA SER A 51 6.15 -6.15 -3.74
C SER A 51 6.67 -7.52 -4.12
N PRO A 52 7.94 -7.87 -3.85
CA PRO A 52 8.44 -9.22 -4.04
C PRO A 52 7.82 -10.23 -3.07
N LEU A 53 7.12 -9.75 -2.03
CA LEU A 53 6.48 -10.58 -1.00
C LEU A 53 5.05 -10.98 -1.35
N ALA A 54 4.47 -10.41 -2.41
CA ALA A 54 3.09 -10.65 -2.80
C ALA A 54 2.96 -10.75 -4.32
N GLU A 55 2.14 -11.68 -4.81
CA GLU A 55 1.87 -11.82 -6.24
C GLU A 55 1.18 -10.57 -6.82
N SER A 56 0.34 -9.91 -6.03
CA SER A 56 -0.37 -8.69 -6.41
C SER A 56 -0.56 -7.74 -5.22
N GLY A 57 -0.79 -6.46 -5.52
CA GLY A 57 -1.09 -5.42 -4.54
C GLY A 57 -2.39 -4.71 -4.90
N GLU A 58 -3.30 -4.59 -3.92
CA GLU A 58 -4.57 -3.88 -4.07
C GLU A 58 -4.61 -2.65 -3.14
N ILE A 59 -5.16 -1.53 -3.64
CA ILE A 59 -5.42 -0.35 -2.82
C ILE A 59 -6.84 -0.46 -2.30
N ALA A 60 -7.01 -0.56 -0.98
CA ALA A 60 -8.33 -0.65 -0.35
C ALA A 60 -8.66 0.62 0.43
N ARG A 61 -9.86 1.17 0.22
CA ARG A 61 -10.45 2.18 1.11
C ARG A 61 -11.14 1.47 2.26
N VAL A 62 -10.74 1.79 3.48
CA VAL A 62 -11.44 1.38 4.69
C VAL A 62 -12.18 2.58 5.25
N GLU A 63 -13.50 2.55 5.26
CA GLU A 63 -14.34 3.61 5.82
C GLU A 63 -15.35 3.06 6.83
N HIS A 64 -15.61 3.83 7.88
CA HIS A 64 -16.68 3.53 8.81
C HIS A 64 -17.97 4.18 8.30
N ARG A 65 -18.92 3.37 7.81
CA ARG A 65 -20.22 3.86 7.30
C ARG A 65 -21.36 3.20 8.07
N GLY A 66 -22.16 4.01 8.76
CA GLY A 66 -23.38 3.56 9.43
C GLY A 66 -23.16 2.47 10.49
N GLY A 67 -22.10 2.57 11.29
CA GLY A 67 -21.78 1.59 12.34
C GLY A 67 -21.06 0.33 11.85
N ARG A 68 -20.68 0.26 10.57
CA ARG A 68 -19.97 -0.90 9.98
C ARG A 68 -18.70 -0.44 9.28
N MET A 69 -17.61 -1.18 9.49
CA MET A 69 -16.42 -1.05 8.67
C MET A 69 -16.70 -1.60 7.28
N GLN A 70 -16.42 -0.79 6.25
CA GLN A 70 -16.54 -1.16 4.86
C GLN A 70 -15.17 -1.05 4.21
N THR A 71 -14.76 -2.12 3.54
CA THR A 71 -13.53 -2.18 2.75
C THR A 71 -13.91 -2.26 1.28
N ARG A 72 -13.33 -1.40 0.43
CA ARG A 72 -13.58 -1.40 -1.01
C ARG A 72 -12.30 -1.23 -1.81
N PRO A 73 -12.08 -2.03 -2.89
CA PRO A 73 -11.01 -1.79 -3.85
C PRO A 73 -11.11 -0.39 -4.46
N LEU A 74 -9.96 0.23 -4.67
CA LEU A 74 -9.78 1.43 -5.46
C LEU A 74 -8.88 1.12 -6.64
N SER A 75 -9.27 1.56 -7.84
CA SER A 75 -8.41 1.52 -9.02
C SER A 75 -7.30 2.56 -8.98
N SER A 76 -7.51 3.65 -8.22
CA SER A 76 -6.49 4.66 -7.95
C SER A 76 -6.88 5.54 -6.76
N LEU A 77 -5.88 6.19 -6.15
CA LEU A 77 -6.07 7.17 -5.09
C LEU A 77 -5.39 8.48 -5.46
N LYS A 78 -6.13 9.59 -5.49
CA LYS A 78 -5.53 10.93 -5.59
C LYS A 78 -4.85 11.26 -4.27
N LEU A 79 -3.64 11.79 -4.34
CA LEU A 79 -2.80 12.17 -3.22
C LEU A 79 -2.66 13.69 -3.18
#